data_AF-A0A7W9SF67-F1
#
_entry.id   AF-A0A7W9SF67-F1
#
_cell.length_a   1.000
_cell.length_b   1.000
_cell.length_c   1.000
_cell.angle_alpha   90.00
_cell.angle_beta   90.00
_cell.angle_gamma   90.00
#
_symmetry.space_group_name_H-M   'P 1'
#
loop_
_entity.id
_entity.type
_entity.pdbx_description
1 polymer ?
#
loop_
_entity_poly.entity_id
_entity_poly.type
_entity_poly.pdbx_seq_one_letter_code
_entity_poly.pdbx_strand_id
1 'polypeptide(L)' 'MIYIGIDVAKDKHDCCILGPDTEELFQVFTIRNNRDGYGE' A
#
# COMPACT_ATOMS: atom_id res chain seq x y z
N MET A 1 -16.33 1.61 3.86
CA MET A 1 -15.60 0.74 2.90
C MET A 1 -14.23 1.33 2.72
N ILE A 2 -13.17 0.53 2.72
CA ILE A 2 -11.80 1.01 2.56
C ILE A 2 -11.31 0.50 1.20
N TYR A 3 -10.67 1.38 0.44
CA TYR A 3 -10.05 1.07 -0.84
C TYR A 3 -8.54 1.16 -0.71
N ILE A 4 -7.82 0.22 -1.32
CA ILE A 4 -6.36 0.19 -1.30
C ILE A 4 -5.88 0.29 -2.73
N GLY A 5 -5.09 1.32 -3.01
CA GLY A 5 -4.34 1.44 -4.25
C GLY A 5 -2.95 0.86 -4.05
N ILE A 6 -2.51 -0.02 -4.96
CA ILE A 6 -1.16 -0.60 -4.95
C ILE A 6 -0.54 -0.39 -6.32
N ASP A 7 0.54 0.40 -6.37
CA ASP A 7 1.41 0.51 -7.52
C ASP A 7 2.59 -0.47 -7.36
N VAL A 8 2.68 -1.44 -8.27
CA VAL A 8 3.55 -2.60 -8.13
C VAL A 8 4.80 -2.44 -9.00
N ALA A 9 5.97 -2.33 -8.36
CA ALA A 9 7.27 -2.40 -9.03
C ALA A 9 8.10 -3.61 -8.56
N LYS A 10 9.20 -3.88 -9.27
CA LYS A 10 10.08 -5.03 -9.01
C LYS A 10 10.59 -5.08 -7.57
N ASP A 11 11.06 -3.95 -7.06
CA ASP A 11 11.79 -3.90 -5.78
C ASP A 11 10.98 -3.23 -4.66
N LYS A 12 9.85 -2.59 -5.00
CA LYS A 12 8.99 -1.88 -4.05
C LYS A 12 7.54 -1.77 -4.55
N HIS A 13 6.63 -1.50 -3.63
CA HIS A 13 5.23 -1.19 -3.90
C HIS A 13 4.88 0.12 -3.20
N ASP A 14 4.30 1.06 -3.93
CA ASP A 14 3.78 2.30 -3.34
C ASP A 14 2.26 2.12 -3.13
N CYS A 15 1.81 2.36 -1.91
CA CYS A 15 0.46 2.04 -1.46
C CYS A 15 -0.24 3.30 -0.93
N CYS A 16 -1.57 3.37 -1.13
CA CYS A 16 -2.42 4.38 -0.51
C CYS A 16 -3.68 3.73 0.07
N ILE A 17 -4.25 4.37 1.09
CA ILE A 17 -5.52 3.95 1.70
C ILE A 17 -6.53 5.07 1.51
N LEU A 18 -7.61 4.73 0.81
CA LEU A 18 -8.68 5.66 0.47
C LEU A 18 -9.98 5.26 1.15
N GLY A 19 -10.76 6.27 1.54
CA GLY A 19 -12.11 6.08 2.01
C GLY A 19 -13.12 5.98 0.85
N PRO A 20 -14.41 5.84 1.17
CA PRO A 20 -15.46 5.66 0.18
C PRO A 20 -15.64 6.82 -0.79
N ASP A 21 -15.25 8.03 -0.41
CA ASP A 21 -15.38 9.24 -1.21
C ASP A 21 -14.02 9.65 -1.80
N THR A 22 -13.11 8.68 -1.96
CA THR A 22 -11.73 8.88 -2.45
C THR A 22 -10.88 9.79 -1.57
N GLU A 23 -11.30 10.03 -0.32
CA GLU A 23 -10.51 10.77 0.64
C GLU A 23 -9.27 9.97 1.04
N GLU A 24 -8.12 10.65 1.12
CA GLU A 24 -6.87 10.04 1.55
C GLU A 24 -6.90 9.82 3.07
N LEU A 25 -7.11 8.58 3.49
CA LEU A 25 -7.12 8.21 4.91
C LEU A 25 -5.70 8.10 5.46
N PHE A 26 -4.75 7.74 4.60
CA PHE A 26 -3.33 7.67 4.92
C PHE A 26 -2.49 8.14 3.74
N GLN A 27 -1.41 8.86 4.07
CA GLN A 27 -0.39 9.25 3.10
C GLN A 27 0.20 8.04 2.38
N VAL A 28 0.58 8.23 1.11
CA VAL A 28 1.29 7.23 0.33
C VAL A 28 2.50 6.70 1.11
N PHE A 29 2.58 5.38 1.23
CA PHE A 29 3.69 4.69 1.90
C PHE A 29 4.26 3.59 1.00
N THR A 30 5.54 3.29 1.18
CA THR A 30 6.26 2.31 0.38
C THR A 30 6.52 1.04 1.19
N ILE A 31 6.20 -0.11 0.61
CA ILE A 31 6.62 -1.44 1.09
C ILE A 31 7.71 -1.98 0.17
N ARG A 32 8.74 -2.63 0.73
CA ARG A 32 9.77 -3.32 -0.08
C ARG A 32 9.24 -4.66 -0.57
N ASN A 33 9.56 -5.02 -1.80
CA ASN A 33 9.29 -6.36 -2.31
C ASN A 33 10.37 -7.33 -1.83
N ASN A 34 10.25 -7.80 -0.59
CA ASN A 34 11.14 -8.78 0.02
C ASN A 34 10.35 -9.76 0.89
N ARG A 35 11.06 -10.63 1.63
CA ARG A 35 10.43 -11.65 2.50
C ARG A 35 10.26 -11.19 3.95
N ASP A 36 10.42 -9.89 4.22
CA ASP A 36 10.22 -9.37 5.57
C ASP A 36 8.76 -9.62 5.99
N GLY A 37 8.54 -10.23 7.16
CA GLY A 37 7.22 -10.63 7.64
C GLY A 37 6.65 -11.94 7.08
N TYR A 38 7.34 -12.65 6.18
CA TYR A 38 6.83 -13.92 5.63
C TYR A 38 6.81 -15.09 6.65
N GLY A 39 7.63 -15.01 7.71
CA GLY A 39 7.77 -16.07 8.72
C GLY A 39 7.20 -15.72 10.09
N GLU A 40 6.43 -14.63 10.18
CA GLU A 40 5.76 -14.19 11.41
C GLU A 40 4.32 -14.74 11.53
#